data_AF-A0A2X3IW34-F1
#
_entry.id   AF-A0A2X3IW34-F1
#
_cell.length_a   1.000
_cell.length_b   1.000
_cell.length_c   1.000
_cell.angle_alpha   90.00
_cell.angle_beta   90.00
_cell.angle_gamma   90.00
#
_symmetry.space_group_name_H-M   'P 1'
#
loop_
_entity.id
_entity.type
_entity.pdbx_description
1 polymer ?
#
loop_
_entity_poly.entity_id
_entity_poly.type
_entity_poly.pdbx_seq_one_letter_code
_entity_poly.pdbx_strand_id
1 'polypeptide(L)'
;MQTAGIDSGMTRTASAVAGFQGQWNEPSTAYNNINSEGLLAFRVGFNSSLYSVYLRRDGTLPMTGDLNMGGQSVYNAQNITAAGTTTTGVLKNNGAATVGTTLNVGGTTTTGSLTVNGAGVIGSDLTVGGNSQVNGNLNSNNTVSGSTLASRGETYTQNWFRTLGDGGIYFQKYGGGWNMTDVNTITAYVGKNVQTSAGLYGGYIHSSGNIDSAADMNSNRVLSNYIHSNGNIDAAGQVYGAGAVVSGGRTTVGEFFTT
;
A
#
# COMPACT_ATOMS: atom_id res chain seq x y z
N MET A 1 46.40 17.94 -58.91
CA MET A 1 47.80 18.24 -58.56
C MET A 1 47.77 19.43 -57.61
N GLN A 2 48.19 19.28 -56.35
CA GLN A 2 48.19 20.40 -55.39
C GLN A 2 49.38 21.31 -55.72
N THR A 3 49.11 22.58 -56.02
CA THR A 3 50.13 23.58 -56.35
C THR A 3 50.67 24.19 -55.06
N ALA A 4 51.99 24.36 -54.95
CA ALA A 4 52.63 25.06 -53.85
C ALA A 4 52.05 26.49 -53.74
N GLY A 5 51.38 26.78 -52.61
CA GLY A 5 50.73 28.07 -52.36
C GLY A 5 51.71 29.17 -51.95
N ILE A 6 51.19 30.35 -51.62
CA ILE A 6 51.97 31.53 -51.20
C ILE A 6 52.91 31.28 -50.00
N ASP A 7 52.58 30.30 -49.15
CA ASP A 7 53.38 29.93 -47.98
C ASP A 7 54.44 28.87 -48.27
N SER A 8 54.50 28.34 -49.49
CA SER A 8 55.54 27.42 -49.93
C SER A 8 56.62 28.16 -50.71
N GLY A 9 57.85 27.71 -50.57
CA GLY A 9 59.04 28.27 -51.20
C GLY A 9 60.08 27.20 -51.45
N MET A 10 61.08 27.53 -52.26
CA MET A 10 62.23 26.66 -52.50
C MET A 10 63.51 27.48 -52.56
N THR A 11 64.60 26.94 -52.05
CA THR A 11 65.90 27.60 -52.14
C THR A 11 66.34 27.60 -53.60
N ARG A 12 66.53 28.80 -54.14
CA ARG A 12 67.12 28.99 -55.47
C ARG A 12 68.63 29.22 -55.39
N THR A 13 69.13 29.47 -54.18
CA THR A 13 70.54 29.60 -53.83
C THR A 13 70.76 28.93 -52.47
N ALA A 14 72.00 28.59 -52.13
CA ALA A 14 72.34 28.06 -50.81
C ALA A 14 72.23 29.09 -49.67
N SER A 15 71.84 30.33 -49.95
CA SER A 15 71.88 31.46 -49.00
C SER A 15 70.51 32.02 -48.62
N ALA A 16 69.45 31.67 -49.35
CA ALA A 16 68.10 32.11 -49.02
C ALA A 16 67.04 31.17 -49.61
N VAL A 17 65.92 31.07 -48.91
CA VAL A 17 64.69 30.50 -49.46
C VAL A 17 63.71 31.61 -49.75
N ALA A 18 63.09 31.58 -50.93
CA ALA A 18 62.06 32.52 -51.32
C ALA A 18 60.72 31.80 -51.53
N GLY A 19 59.66 32.43 -51.06
CA GLY A 19 58.28 32.01 -51.34
C GLY A 19 57.91 32.16 -52.81
N PHE A 20 56.80 31.52 -53.19
CA PHE A 20 56.22 31.71 -54.52
C PHE A 20 56.11 33.20 -54.89
N GLN A 21 56.63 33.57 -56.07
CA GLN A 21 56.70 34.96 -56.56
C GLN A 21 57.49 35.95 -55.66
N GLY A 22 58.36 35.47 -54.76
CA GLY A 22 59.18 36.33 -53.90
C GLY A 22 58.40 37.04 -52.78
N GLN A 23 57.18 36.57 -52.49
CA GLN A 23 56.29 37.12 -51.45
C GLN A 23 56.92 37.15 -50.04
N TRP A 24 57.92 36.30 -49.81
CA TRP A 24 58.73 36.28 -48.61
C TRP A 24 60.10 35.71 -48.92
N ASN A 25 61.10 36.08 -48.12
CA ASN A 25 62.48 35.63 -48.28
C ASN A 25 63.12 35.46 -46.91
N GLU A 26 63.57 34.25 -46.61
CA GLU A 26 64.28 33.94 -45.36
C GLU A 26 65.75 33.63 -45.67
N PRO A 27 66.71 34.38 -45.10
CA PRO A 27 68.13 34.14 -45.34
C PRO A 27 68.68 33.00 -44.48
N SER A 28 69.78 32.40 -44.92
CA SER A 28 70.50 31.38 -44.14
C SER A 28 71.08 31.91 -42.84
N THR A 29 71.20 33.24 -42.67
CA THR A 29 71.58 33.89 -41.42
C THR A 29 70.50 33.83 -40.35
N ALA A 30 69.23 33.74 -40.74
CA ALA A 30 68.11 33.53 -39.83
C ALA A 30 67.83 32.03 -39.60
N TYR A 31 68.05 31.21 -40.64
CA TYR A 31 67.84 29.77 -40.60
C TYR A 31 69.00 29.02 -41.24
N ASN A 32 69.95 28.58 -40.41
CA ASN A 32 71.21 27.95 -40.84
C ASN A 32 71.03 26.63 -41.62
N ASN A 33 69.82 26.05 -41.63
CA ASN A 33 69.49 24.87 -42.41
C ASN A 33 69.28 25.18 -43.91
N ILE A 34 69.21 26.46 -44.29
CA ILE A 34 69.28 26.90 -45.68
C ILE A 34 70.76 26.87 -46.08
N ASN A 35 71.18 25.78 -46.69
CA ASN A 35 72.60 25.55 -47.02
C ASN A 35 72.82 24.93 -48.41
N SER A 36 71.75 24.71 -49.17
CA SER A 36 71.81 24.13 -50.51
C SER A 36 70.64 24.62 -51.36
N GLU A 37 70.77 24.48 -52.67
CA GLU A 37 69.70 24.73 -53.63
C GLU A 37 68.69 23.58 -53.67
N GLY A 38 67.43 23.86 -54.00
CA GLY A 38 66.38 22.85 -54.14
C GLY A 38 65.77 22.36 -52.82
N LEU A 39 66.11 22.97 -51.68
CA LEU A 39 65.45 22.71 -50.40
C LEU A 39 64.03 23.30 -50.44
N LEU A 40 63.04 22.49 -50.11
CA LEU A 40 61.66 22.92 -49.98
C LEU A 40 61.45 23.53 -48.59
N ALA A 41 60.84 24.70 -48.54
CA ALA A 41 60.44 25.35 -47.29
C ALA A 41 58.96 25.73 -47.33
N PHE A 42 58.35 25.74 -46.17
CA PHE A 42 56.97 26.16 -45.99
C PHE A 42 56.89 27.01 -44.72
N ARG A 43 56.24 28.17 -44.80
CA ARG A 43 55.90 28.94 -43.60
C ARG A 43 54.66 28.31 -42.98
N VAL A 44 54.82 27.65 -41.84
CA VAL A 44 53.69 27.40 -40.95
C VAL A 44 53.44 28.69 -40.19
N GLY A 45 52.26 29.29 -40.33
CA GLY A 45 51.95 30.55 -39.65
C GLY A 45 52.20 30.45 -38.15
N PHE A 46 52.86 31.46 -37.57
CA PHE A 46 52.78 31.72 -36.14
C PHE A 46 51.30 31.80 -35.78
N ASN A 47 50.83 31.00 -34.82
CA ASN A 47 49.41 30.83 -34.46
C ASN A 47 48.53 29.91 -35.34
N SER A 48 49.11 29.08 -36.22
CA SER A 48 48.38 28.02 -36.95
C SER A 48 47.64 26.99 -36.05
N SER A 49 47.92 26.99 -34.74
CA SER A 49 47.19 26.21 -33.73
C SER A 49 45.71 26.60 -33.56
N LEU A 50 45.29 27.73 -34.13
CA LEU A 50 43.91 28.21 -34.10
C LEU A 50 43.00 27.55 -35.16
N TYR A 51 43.56 26.79 -36.10
CA TYR A 51 42.81 26.03 -37.13
C TYR A 51 42.83 24.51 -36.87
N SER A 52 42.78 24.08 -35.60
CA SER A 52 42.73 22.64 -35.31
C SER A 52 41.38 22.06 -35.72
N VAL A 53 41.39 21.21 -36.75
CA VAL A 53 40.22 20.42 -37.19
C VAL A 53 39.88 19.30 -36.18
N TYR A 54 40.80 19.04 -35.24
CA TYR A 54 40.65 18.04 -34.19
C TYR A 54 40.60 18.70 -32.82
N LEU A 55 39.80 18.13 -31.92
CA LEU A 55 39.86 18.46 -30.50
C LEU A 55 41.25 18.11 -29.95
N ARG A 56 41.90 19.04 -29.24
CA ARG A 56 43.19 18.76 -28.61
C ARG A 56 42.99 17.80 -27.45
N ARG A 57 43.74 16.70 -27.46
CA ARG A 57 43.69 15.66 -26.42
C ARG A 57 44.43 16.03 -25.14
N ASP A 58 45.25 17.07 -25.20
CA ASP A 58 46.05 17.57 -24.08
C ASP A 58 45.26 18.51 -23.15
N GLY A 59 44.00 18.84 -23.49
CA GLY A 59 43.14 19.71 -22.70
C GLY A 59 43.57 21.18 -22.69
N THR A 60 44.56 21.57 -23.48
CA THR A 60 45.10 22.94 -23.48
C THR A 60 44.12 23.96 -24.03
N LEU A 61 43.19 23.54 -24.89
CA LEU A 61 42.09 24.36 -25.40
C LEU A 61 40.73 23.74 -25.03
N PRO A 62 39.84 24.48 -24.35
CA PRO A 62 38.50 24.02 -24.05
C PRO A 62 37.62 23.99 -25.32
N MET A 63 36.62 23.13 -25.32
CA MET A 63 35.51 23.21 -26.27
C MET A 63 34.62 24.41 -25.94
N THR A 64 34.42 25.32 -26.90
CA THR A 64 33.55 26.49 -26.73
C THR A 64 32.17 26.31 -27.36
N GLY A 65 31.89 25.14 -27.95
CA GLY A 65 30.61 24.76 -28.53
C GLY A 65 30.36 23.26 -28.39
N ASP A 66 29.21 22.81 -28.89
CA ASP A 66 28.73 21.44 -28.73
C ASP A 66 29.51 20.43 -29.57
N LEU A 67 29.71 19.23 -29.03
CA LEU A 67 30.18 18.07 -29.80
C LEU A 67 28.98 17.25 -30.29
N ASN A 68 28.72 17.27 -31.60
CA ASN A 68 27.77 16.35 -32.20
C ASN A 68 28.49 15.09 -32.70
N MET A 69 28.27 13.95 -32.05
CA MET A 69 28.84 12.65 -32.46
C MET A 69 27.91 11.85 -33.40
N GLY A 70 26.72 12.37 -33.73
CA GLY A 70 25.70 11.59 -34.43
C GLY A 70 25.36 10.30 -33.70
N GLY A 71 25.27 9.18 -34.42
CA GLY A 71 25.01 7.85 -33.86
C GLY A 71 26.27 7.13 -33.34
N GLN A 72 27.40 7.82 -33.18
CA GLN A 72 28.66 7.18 -32.79
C GLN A 72 28.78 7.01 -31.27
N SER A 73 29.53 5.98 -30.85
CA SER A 73 29.73 5.64 -29.44
C SER A 73 30.97 6.30 -28.84
N VAL A 74 30.97 6.49 -27.52
CA VAL A 74 32.16 6.78 -26.70
C VAL A 74 32.46 5.54 -25.85
N TYR A 75 33.60 4.89 -26.09
CA TYR A 75 34.02 3.72 -25.33
C TYR A 75 34.94 4.10 -24.17
N ASN A 76 34.83 3.36 -23.07
CA ASN A 76 35.71 3.44 -21.90
C ASN A 76 35.79 4.83 -21.24
N ALA A 77 34.74 5.64 -21.35
CA ALA A 77 34.61 6.84 -20.53
C ALA A 77 34.51 6.44 -19.05
N GLN A 78 35.51 6.82 -18.25
CA GLN A 78 35.53 6.48 -16.83
C GLN A 78 34.53 7.35 -16.05
N ASN A 79 34.59 8.67 -16.25
CA ASN A 79 33.76 9.64 -15.58
C ASN A 79 33.01 10.48 -16.61
N ILE A 80 31.72 10.69 -16.37
CA ILE A 80 30.88 11.63 -17.13
C ILE A 80 30.17 12.48 -16.10
N THR A 81 30.53 13.76 -16.02
CA THR A 81 29.89 14.75 -15.15
C THR A 81 29.10 15.71 -16.03
N ALA A 82 27.78 15.58 -16.03
CA ALA A 82 26.88 16.46 -16.77
C ALA A 82 26.26 17.49 -15.81
N ALA A 83 26.40 18.78 -16.12
CA ALA A 83 25.68 19.84 -15.42
C ALA A 83 24.24 20.01 -15.96
N GLY A 84 24.00 19.54 -17.18
CA GLY A 84 22.71 19.57 -17.86
C GLY A 84 21.97 18.23 -17.82
N THR A 85 21.14 18.00 -18.83
CA THR A 85 20.37 16.76 -18.97
C THR A 85 21.18 15.66 -19.65
N THR A 86 20.92 14.41 -19.28
CA THR A 86 21.37 13.23 -20.03
C THR A 86 20.13 12.53 -20.56
N THR A 87 20.04 12.34 -21.88
CA THR A 87 18.96 11.58 -22.51
C THR A 87 19.54 10.29 -23.09
N THR A 88 18.97 9.15 -22.73
CA THR A 88 19.38 7.83 -23.23
C THR A 88 18.14 6.97 -23.46
N GLY A 89 18.22 6.05 -24.42
CA GLY A 89 17.17 5.05 -24.61
C GLY A 89 17.16 4.00 -23.50
N VAL A 90 18.34 3.50 -23.13
CA VAL A 90 18.51 2.52 -22.05
C VAL A 90 19.69 2.92 -21.18
N LEU A 91 19.45 3.01 -19.88
CA LEU A 91 20.48 3.20 -18.87
C LEU A 91 20.69 1.89 -18.11
N LYS A 92 21.89 1.32 -18.19
CA LYS A 92 22.29 0.12 -17.42
C LYS A 92 23.24 0.54 -16.31
N ASN A 93 22.77 0.46 -15.06
CA ASN A 93 23.60 0.71 -13.88
C ASN A 93 23.90 -0.63 -13.19
N ASN A 94 25.18 -1.01 -13.14
CA ASN A 94 25.62 -2.20 -12.41
C ASN A 94 25.81 -1.96 -10.91
N GLY A 95 25.92 -0.69 -10.50
CA GLY A 95 26.07 -0.27 -9.11
C GLY A 95 24.86 0.53 -8.60
N ALA A 96 25.01 1.13 -7.43
CA ALA A 96 23.99 2.01 -6.86
C ALA A 96 23.77 3.25 -7.74
N ALA A 97 22.51 3.66 -7.85
CA ALA A 97 22.12 4.93 -8.45
C ALA A 97 21.41 5.77 -7.39
N THR A 98 21.85 7.01 -7.21
CA THR A 98 21.23 7.97 -6.29
C THR A 98 20.59 9.07 -7.10
N VAL A 99 19.28 9.28 -6.91
CA VAL A 99 18.53 10.40 -7.49
C VAL A 99 18.31 11.42 -6.39
N GLY A 100 18.84 12.62 -6.55
CA GLY A 100 18.84 13.63 -5.48
C GLY A 100 17.46 14.20 -5.12
N THR A 101 16.49 14.13 -6.04
CA THR A 101 15.14 14.67 -5.86
C THR A 101 14.08 13.66 -6.27
N THR A 102 13.64 13.70 -7.53
CA THR A 102 12.48 12.96 -8.03
C THR A 102 12.91 11.92 -9.04
N LEU A 103 12.48 10.67 -8.82
CA LEU A 103 12.50 9.61 -9.82
C LEU A 103 11.08 9.40 -10.33
N ASN A 104 10.82 9.77 -11.58
CA ASN A 104 9.53 9.54 -12.22
C ASN A 104 9.63 8.35 -13.18
N VAL A 105 8.91 7.27 -12.89
CA VAL A 105 8.90 6.05 -13.72
C VAL A 105 7.57 5.98 -14.44
N GLY A 106 7.58 6.14 -15.77
CA GLY A 106 6.36 6.06 -16.59
C GLY A 106 5.85 4.63 -16.84
N GLY A 107 6.64 3.62 -16.44
CA GLY A 107 6.32 2.20 -16.63
C GLY A 107 6.34 1.41 -15.33
N THR A 108 6.61 0.10 -15.44
CA THR A 108 6.71 -0.78 -14.28
C THR A 108 8.06 -0.66 -13.59
N THR A 109 8.04 -0.61 -12.26
CA THR A 109 9.22 -0.75 -11.41
C THR A 109 9.25 -2.18 -10.86
N THR A 110 10.30 -2.94 -11.18
CA THR A 110 10.53 -4.27 -10.62
C THR A 110 11.76 -4.22 -9.72
N THR A 111 11.58 -4.50 -8.43
CA THR A 111 12.65 -4.52 -7.43
C THR A 111 12.53 -5.76 -6.55
N GLY A 112 13.65 -6.23 -6.00
CA GLY A 112 13.62 -7.31 -5.01
C GLY A 112 13.10 -6.85 -3.64
N SER A 113 13.35 -5.58 -3.30
CA SER A 113 12.81 -4.94 -2.09
C SER A 113 12.60 -3.46 -2.35
N LEU A 114 11.59 -2.89 -1.69
CA LEU A 114 11.30 -1.46 -1.72
C LEU A 114 11.12 -0.98 -0.28
N THR A 115 11.89 0.03 0.11
CA THR A 115 11.75 0.71 1.40
C THR A 115 11.38 2.15 1.14
N VAL A 116 10.28 2.61 1.74
CA VAL A 116 9.82 3.99 1.68
C VAL A 116 9.94 4.57 3.09
N ASN A 117 10.87 5.50 3.30
CA ASN A 117 11.09 6.14 4.61
C ASN A 117 10.09 7.29 4.90
N GLY A 118 9.18 7.55 3.97
CA GLY A 118 8.12 8.55 4.09
C GLY A 118 6.75 7.96 3.80
N ALA A 119 5.81 8.80 3.38
CA ALA A 119 4.49 8.34 2.95
C ALA A 119 4.57 7.61 1.60
N GLY A 120 4.08 6.38 1.55
CA GLY A 120 3.77 5.68 0.30
C GLY A 120 2.31 5.95 -0.07
N VAL A 121 2.07 6.49 -1.28
CA VAL A 121 0.73 6.68 -1.82
C VAL A 121 0.57 5.78 -3.03
N ILE A 122 -0.43 4.89 -2.99
CA ILE A 122 -0.83 4.06 -4.12
C ILE A 122 -2.15 4.64 -4.64
N GLY A 123 -2.15 5.17 -5.86
CA GLY A 123 -3.31 5.87 -6.43
C GLY A 123 -4.42 4.96 -6.97
N SER A 124 -4.20 3.65 -6.97
CA SER A 124 -5.14 2.64 -7.44
C SER A 124 -5.09 1.42 -6.51
N ASP A 125 -4.81 0.23 -7.04
CA ASP A 125 -4.83 -1.00 -6.27
C ASP A 125 -3.45 -1.34 -5.69
N LEU A 126 -3.45 -1.84 -4.45
CA LEU A 126 -2.31 -2.50 -3.84
C LEU A 126 -2.62 -4.00 -3.71
N THR A 127 -1.90 -4.83 -4.45
CA THR A 127 -1.95 -6.28 -4.30
C THR A 127 -0.71 -6.76 -3.54
N VAL A 128 -0.91 -7.47 -2.43
CA VAL A 128 0.17 -8.05 -1.63
C VAL A 128 0.07 -9.56 -1.71
N GLY A 129 1.05 -10.20 -2.36
CA GLY A 129 1.07 -11.68 -2.51
C GLY A 129 1.45 -12.43 -1.23
N GLY A 130 1.82 -11.72 -0.16
CA GLY A 130 2.19 -12.27 1.14
C GLY A 130 1.51 -11.54 2.29
N ASN A 131 2.20 -11.45 3.43
CA ASN A 131 1.66 -10.79 4.61
C ASN A 131 1.82 -9.26 4.53
N SER A 132 0.84 -8.53 5.06
CA SER A 132 0.90 -7.09 5.30
C SER A 132 0.72 -6.81 6.78
N GLN A 133 1.60 -5.96 7.34
CA GLN A 133 1.50 -5.50 8.73
C GLN A 133 1.29 -3.99 8.73
N VAL A 134 0.27 -3.54 9.46
CA VAL A 134 -0.01 -2.12 9.69
C VAL A 134 0.19 -1.83 11.17
N ASN A 135 1.23 -1.07 11.51
CA ASN A 135 1.53 -0.69 12.90
C ASN A 135 0.64 0.45 13.42
N GLY A 136 -0.02 1.18 12.52
CA GLY A 136 -0.96 2.26 12.84
C GLY A 136 -2.41 1.86 12.58
N ASN A 137 -3.22 2.83 12.16
CA ASN A 137 -4.62 2.62 11.84
C ASN A 137 -4.81 2.08 10.42
N LEU A 138 -5.71 1.11 10.26
CA LEU A 138 -6.27 0.72 8.97
C LEU A 138 -7.64 1.40 8.82
N ASN A 139 -7.75 2.36 7.90
CA ASN A 139 -9.02 3.00 7.56
C ASN A 139 -9.51 2.48 6.20
N SER A 140 -10.50 1.59 6.20
CA SER A 140 -11.11 1.04 4.99
C SER A 140 -12.52 1.59 4.82
N ASN A 141 -12.80 2.17 3.66
CA ASN A 141 -14.12 2.75 3.34
C ASN A 141 -15.14 1.73 2.80
N ASN A 142 -14.69 0.51 2.48
CA ASN A 142 -15.53 -0.49 1.83
C ASN A 142 -15.55 -1.79 2.65
N THR A 143 -15.02 -2.88 2.10
CA THR A 143 -15.04 -4.19 2.73
C THR A 143 -13.66 -4.54 3.30
N VAL A 144 -13.64 -5.08 4.51
CA VAL A 144 -12.51 -5.83 5.05
C VAL A 144 -12.95 -7.28 5.16
N SER A 145 -12.26 -8.17 4.46
CA SER A 145 -12.56 -9.60 4.46
C SER A 145 -11.29 -10.40 4.74
N GLY A 146 -11.45 -11.50 5.46
CA GLY A 146 -10.38 -12.42 5.80
C GLY A 146 -10.99 -13.72 6.34
N SER A 147 -10.23 -14.81 6.25
CA SER A 147 -10.68 -16.11 6.78
C SER A 147 -10.92 -16.06 8.30
N THR A 148 -10.16 -15.22 9.01
CA THR A 148 -10.25 -15.03 10.46
C THR A 148 -10.01 -13.57 10.77
N LEU A 149 -10.86 -12.99 11.62
CA LEU A 149 -10.66 -11.66 12.20
C LEU A 149 -10.52 -11.80 13.72
N ALA A 150 -9.41 -11.30 14.26
CA ALA A 150 -9.17 -11.26 15.70
C ALA A 150 -9.06 -9.79 16.16
N SER A 151 -10.08 -9.31 16.88
CA SER A 151 -10.02 -8.02 17.56
C SER A 151 -9.56 -8.21 19.01
N ARG A 152 -8.62 -7.38 19.45
CA ARG A 152 -8.14 -7.35 20.85
C ARG A 152 -8.89 -6.34 21.72
N GLY A 153 -9.77 -5.54 21.11
CA GLY A 153 -10.60 -4.55 21.79
C GLY A 153 -12.04 -4.61 21.30
N GLU A 154 -12.80 -3.55 21.59
CA GLU A 154 -14.22 -3.47 21.26
C GLU A 154 -14.49 -3.45 19.75
N THR A 155 -15.66 -3.94 19.36
CA THR A 155 -16.17 -3.89 17.99
C THR A 155 -17.47 -3.10 17.96
N TYR A 156 -17.47 -1.97 17.24
CA TYR A 156 -18.65 -1.12 17.07
C TYR A 156 -19.19 -1.28 15.65
N THR A 157 -20.49 -1.57 15.52
CA THR A 157 -21.17 -1.66 14.22
C THR A 157 -22.34 -0.69 14.20
N GLN A 158 -22.43 0.15 13.15
CA GLN A 158 -23.60 1.03 12.95
C GLN A 158 -24.85 0.25 12.52
N ASN A 159 -24.66 -0.96 12.00
CA ASN A 159 -25.71 -1.82 11.47
C ASN A 159 -25.62 -3.21 12.14
N TRP A 160 -26.38 -4.17 11.64
CA TRP A 160 -26.44 -5.54 12.14
C TRP A 160 -25.06 -6.21 12.15
N PHE A 161 -24.73 -6.86 13.27
CA PHE A 161 -23.69 -7.89 13.31
C PHE A 161 -24.28 -9.18 12.69
N ARG A 162 -23.72 -9.63 11.57
CA ARG A 162 -24.26 -10.78 10.81
C ARG A 162 -23.32 -11.97 10.86
N THR A 163 -23.87 -13.14 11.14
CA THR A 163 -23.22 -14.44 10.96
C THR A 163 -23.75 -15.07 9.67
N LEU A 164 -22.86 -15.63 8.83
CA LEU A 164 -23.22 -16.12 7.49
C LEU A 164 -23.57 -17.61 7.42
N GLY A 165 -23.35 -18.35 8.50
CA GLY A 165 -23.72 -19.77 8.61
C GLY A 165 -24.29 -20.07 10.00
N ASP A 166 -24.45 -21.35 10.31
CA ASP A 166 -25.16 -21.87 11.50
C ASP A 166 -24.46 -21.60 12.85
N GLY A 167 -23.30 -20.95 12.80
CA GLY A 167 -22.57 -20.48 13.96
C GLY A 167 -23.25 -19.30 14.64
N GLY A 168 -22.46 -18.50 15.38
CA GLY A 168 -22.99 -17.32 16.04
C GLY A 168 -21.95 -16.65 16.92
N ILE A 169 -22.37 -16.18 18.09
CA ILE A 169 -21.48 -15.56 19.08
C ILE A 169 -20.95 -16.66 19.99
N TYR A 170 -19.63 -16.86 20.01
CA TYR A 170 -19.00 -17.89 20.83
C TYR A 170 -18.07 -17.29 21.89
N PHE A 171 -18.32 -17.65 23.15
CA PHE A 171 -17.52 -17.23 24.30
C PHE A 171 -16.42 -18.25 24.58
N GLN A 172 -15.28 -18.10 23.90
CA GLN A 172 -14.15 -19.06 23.90
C GLN A 172 -13.75 -19.55 25.30
N LYS A 173 -13.67 -18.65 26.28
CA LYS A 173 -13.24 -18.98 27.65
C LYS A 173 -14.16 -19.98 28.36
N TYR A 174 -15.47 -19.92 28.09
CA TYR A 174 -16.49 -20.67 28.84
C TYR A 174 -17.12 -21.82 28.03
N GLY A 175 -16.71 -21.99 26.76
CA GLY A 175 -17.16 -23.08 25.90
C GLY A 175 -18.68 -23.07 25.70
N GLY A 176 -19.23 -21.94 25.25
CA GLY A 176 -20.66 -21.75 25.00
C GLY A 176 -20.92 -20.45 24.25
N GLY A 177 -22.18 -20.14 23.96
CA GLY A 177 -22.51 -19.03 23.10
C GLY A 177 -23.98 -18.94 22.72
N TRP A 178 -24.23 -18.24 21.62
CA TRP A 178 -25.51 -18.14 20.95
C TRP A 178 -25.33 -18.61 19.52
N ASN A 179 -26.17 -19.52 19.06
CA ASN A 179 -26.18 -19.97 17.66
C ASN A 179 -27.61 -20.18 17.18
N MET A 180 -27.76 -20.36 15.86
CA MET A 180 -29.04 -20.57 15.22
C MET A 180 -28.86 -21.64 14.15
N THR A 181 -29.44 -22.82 14.40
CA THR A 181 -29.34 -24.01 13.52
C THR A 181 -30.62 -24.29 12.74
N ASP A 182 -31.69 -23.54 13.04
CA ASP A 182 -32.96 -23.57 12.34
C ASP A 182 -33.48 -22.13 12.18
N VAL A 183 -34.49 -21.94 11.34
CA VAL A 183 -34.98 -20.61 10.96
C VAL A 183 -35.79 -19.89 12.05
N ASN A 184 -36.16 -20.56 13.15
CA ASN A 184 -37.13 -20.06 14.13
C ASN A 184 -36.52 -19.73 15.50
N THR A 185 -35.38 -20.32 15.87
CA THR A 185 -34.87 -20.22 17.24
C THR A 185 -33.41 -19.77 17.36
N ILE A 186 -33.14 -18.92 18.35
CA ILE A 186 -31.79 -18.68 18.87
C ILE A 186 -31.58 -19.62 20.05
N THR A 187 -30.51 -20.41 20.00
CA THR A 187 -30.18 -21.39 21.03
C THR A 187 -29.00 -20.94 21.88
N ALA A 188 -29.09 -21.14 23.19
CA ALA A 188 -27.94 -21.06 24.08
C ALA A 188 -27.03 -22.29 23.83
N TYR A 189 -25.94 -22.06 23.10
CA TYR A 189 -25.09 -23.11 22.56
C TYR A 189 -24.45 -23.97 23.65
N VAL A 190 -24.49 -25.30 23.50
CA VAL A 190 -24.09 -26.31 24.51
C VAL A 190 -24.99 -26.27 25.77
N GLY A 191 -26.26 -25.87 25.60
CA GLY A 191 -27.25 -25.90 26.68
C GLY A 191 -26.92 -24.97 27.84
N LYS A 192 -26.31 -23.81 27.56
CA LYS A 192 -26.02 -22.83 28.61
C LYS A 192 -27.31 -22.23 29.16
N ASN A 193 -27.32 -21.94 30.46
CA ASN A 193 -28.41 -21.19 31.08
C ASN A 193 -28.39 -19.73 30.63
N VAL A 194 -29.57 -19.11 30.59
CA VAL A 194 -29.73 -17.67 30.36
C VAL A 194 -30.09 -17.02 31.68
N GLN A 195 -29.19 -16.18 32.20
CA GLN A 195 -29.40 -15.46 33.46
C GLN A 195 -29.52 -13.96 33.19
N THR A 196 -30.58 -13.36 33.71
CA THR A 196 -30.83 -11.91 33.66
C THR A 196 -31.05 -11.40 35.08
N SER A 197 -30.54 -10.21 35.40
CA SER A 197 -30.84 -9.54 36.68
C SER A 197 -32.20 -8.84 36.66
N ALA A 198 -32.66 -8.45 35.48
CA ALA A 198 -34.01 -7.97 35.22
C ALA A 198 -34.88 -9.10 34.64
N GLY A 199 -36.02 -8.76 34.04
CA GLY A 199 -36.90 -9.71 33.38
C GLY A 199 -36.52 -10.03 31.93
N LEU A 200 -37.08 -11.14 31.44
CA LEU A 200 -37.14 -11.48 30.02
C LEU A 200 -38.52 -11.07 29.48
N TYR A 201 -38.56 -10.19 28.49
CA TYR A 201 -39.79 -9.80 27.80
C TYR A 201 -39.96 -10.63 26.52
N GLY A 202 -41.10 -11.29 26.39
CA GLY A 202 -41.46 -12.09 25.21
C GLY A 202 -42.97 -12.27 25.13
N GLY A 203 -43.46 -12.74 23.97
CA GLY A 203 -44.89 -12.95 23.77
C GLY A 203 -45.49 -14.04 24.66
N TYR A 204 -44.75 -15.13 24.88
CA TYR A 204 -45.09 -16.21 25.81
C TYR A 204 -43.83 -16.97 26.25
N ILE A 205 -43.93 -17.70 27.36
CA ILE A 205 -42.90 -18.65 27.81
C ILE A 205 -43.47 -20.06 27.64
N HIS A 206 -42.78 -20.89 26.87
CA HIS A 206 -43.07 -22.32 26.78
C HIS A 206 -42.01 -23.09 27.55
N SER A 207 -42.41 -23.70 28.67
CA SER A 207 -41.57 -24.61 29.43
C SER A 207 -42.04 -26.05 29.20
N SER A 208 -41.12 -26.93 28.81
CA SER A 208 -41.34 -28.38 28.78
C SER A 208 -41.14 -29.03 30.15
N GLY A 209 -40.71 -28.24 31.15
CA GLY A 209 -40.56 -28.67 32.54
C GLY A 209 -41.26 -27.71 33.49
N ASN A 210 -40.69 -27.57 34.68
CA ASN A 210 -41.25 -26.72 35.72
C ASN A 210 -41.03 -25.24 35.40
N ILE A 211 -41.93 -24.40 35.92
CA ILE A 211 -41.70 -22.98 36.11
C ILE A 211 -41.58 -22.77 37.61
N ASP A 212 -40.40 -22.35 38.06
CA ASP A 212 -40.11 -22.06 39.47
C ASP A 212 -40.06 -20.55 39.68
N SER A 213 -40.83 -20.05 40.64
CA SER A 213 -40.95 -18.64 40.98
C SER A 213 -40.88 -18.48 42.48
N ALA A 214 -39.86 -17.77 42.96
CA ALA A 214 -39.68 -17.49 44.39
C ALA A 214 -40.67 -16.44 44.94
N ALA A 215 -41.37 -15.73 44.06
CA ALA A 215 -42.30 -14.66 44.39
C ALA A 215 -43.63 -14.89 43.65
N ASP A 216 -44.41 -13.81 43.47
CA ASP A 216 -45.74 -13.89 42.88
C ASP A 216 -45.70 -14.23 41.39
N MET A 217 -46.64 -15.09 40.97
CA MET A 217 -46.99 -15.28 39.55
C MET A 217 -48.28 -14.54 39.26
N ASN A 218 -48.20 -13.40 38.57
CA ASN A 218 -49.38 -12.67 38.13
C ASN A 218 -49.87 -13.22 36.78
N SER A 219 -51.09 -13.75 36.75
CA SER A 219 -51.72 -14.24 35.52
C SER A 219 -53.20 -13.87 35.51
N ASN A 220 -53.69 -13.48 34.33
CA ASN A 220 -55.12 -13.28 34.11
C ASN A 220 -55.91 -14.60 34.19
N ARG A 221 -55.28 -15.73 33.87
CA ARG A 221 -55.94 -17.04 33.86
C ARG A 221 -54.94 -18.17 34.05
N VAL A 222 -55.25 -19.08 34.96
CA VAL A 222 -54.50 -20.34 35.16
C VAL A 222 -55.32 -21.49 34.59
N LEU A 223 -54.84 -22.11 33.50
CA LEU A 223 -55.41 -23.33 32.94
C LEU A 223 -54.57 -24.51 33.43
N SER A 224 -55.11 -25.24 34.40
CA SER A 224 -54.41 -26.38 34.99
C SER A 224 -55.38 -27.53 35.21
N ASN A 225 -54.90 -28.75 35.00
CA ASN A 225 -55.62 -29.97 35.40
C ASN A 225 -55.65 -30.12 36.93
N TYR A 226 -54.63 -29.58 37.62
CA TYR A 226 -54.48 -29.66 39.06
C TYR A 226 -53.84 -28.37 39.59
N ILE A 227 -54.41 -27.84 40.67
CA ILE A 227 -53.86 -26.71 41.42
C ILE A 227 -53.72 -27.16 42.87
N HIS A 228 -52.50 -27.05 43.40
CA HIS A 228 -52.18 -27.32 44.79
C HIS A 228 -51.60 -26.08 45.43
N SER A 229 -52.14 -25.71 46.59
CA SER A 229 -51.55 -24.70 47.47
C SER A 229 -51.22 -25.34 48.80
N ASN A 230 -49.99 -25.17 49.26
CA ASN A 230 -49.63 -25.49 50.65
C ASN A 230 -50.19 -24.46 51.64
N GLY A 231 -50.59 -23.29 51.14
CA GLY A 231 -51.19 -22.22 51.91
C GLY A 231 -52.65 -22.01 51.55
N ASN A 232 -53.13 -20.79 51.77
CA ASN A 232 -54.50 -20.41 51.46
C ASN A 232 -54.70 -20.27 49.93
N ILE A 233 -55.95 -20.48 49.50
CA ILE A 233 -56.44 -20.05 48.19
C ILE A 233 -57.50 -18.98 48.48
N ASP A 234 -57.24 -17.76 48.03
CA ASP A 234 -58.15 -16.63 48.18
C ASP A 234 -58.75 -16.26 46.81
N ALA A 235 -60.05 -15.97 46.79
CA ALA A 235 -60.78 -15.62 45.59
C ALA A 235 -61.70 -14.44 45.88
N ALA A 236 -61.48 -13.32 45.18
CA ALA A 236 -62.37 -12.16 45.27
C ALA A 236 -63.78 -12.45 44.72
N GLY A 237 -63.92 -13.47 43.87
CA GLY A 237 -65.17 -13.92 43.29
C GLY A 237 -65.62 -15.28 43.83
N GLN A 238 -66.32 -16.04 42.99
CA GLN A 238 -66.84 -17.37 43.34
C GLN A 238 -65.80 -18.47 43.11
N VAL A 239 -65.77 -19.47 43.99
CA VAL A 239 -65.12 -20.75 43.73
C VAL A 239 -66.19 -21.75 43.26
N TYR A 240 -66.11 -22.15 42.00
CA TYR A 240 -67.08 -23.04 41.37
C TYR A 240 -66.45 -24.40 41.03
N GLY A 241 -67.08 -25.49 41.46
CA GLY A 241 -66.72 -26.85 41.09
C GLY A 241 -67.86 -27.49 40.29
N ALA A 242 -67.61 -27.84 39.03
CA ALA A 242 -68.63 -28.41 38.14
C ALA A 242 -69.20 -29.76 38.65
N GLY A 243 -68.37 -30.55 39.35
CA GLY A 243 -68.80 -31.79 40.02
C GLY A 243 -69.19 -31.55 41.48
N ALA A 244 -68.20 -31.16 42.30
CA ALA A 244 -68.40 -30.81 43.71
C ALA A 244 -67.24 -29.93 44.20
N VAL A 245 -67.49 -29.14 45.23
CA VAL A 245 -66.45 -28.54 46.08
C VAL A 245 -66.48 -29.30 47.41
N VAL A 246 -65.40 -30.01 47.72
CA VAL A 246 -65.32 -30.88 48.90
C VAL A 246 -64.31 -30.31 49.89
N SER A 247 -64.71 -30.17 51.15
CA SER A 247 -63.82 -29.80 52.26
C SER A 247 -63.63 -30.99 53.17
N GLY A 248 -62.37 -31.33 53.46
CA GLY A 248 -62.02 -32.30 54.50
C GLY A 248 -62.09 -31.73 55.92
N GLY A 249 -62.32 -30.42 56.06
CA GLY A 249 -62.36 -29.70 57.33
C GLY A 249 -63.63 -28.86 57.51
N ARG A 250 -63.58 -27.89 58.43
CA ARG A 250 -64.71 -26.98 58.68
C ARG A 250 -64.87 -26.00 57.51
N THR A 251 -66.06 -26.00 56.90
CA THR A 251 -66.51 -24.95 55.99
C THR A 251 -67.41 -23.97 56.74
N THR A 252 -67.07 -22.68 56.71
CA THR A 252 -67.89 -21.60 57.24
C THR A 252 -68.49 -20.82 56.07
N VAL A 253 -69.81 -20.83 55.93
CA VAL A 253 -70.53 -20.11 54.85
C VAL A 253 -71.22 -18.89 55.45
N GLY A 254 -71.04 -17.72 54.82
CA GLY A 254 -71.48 -16.43 55.35
C GLY A 254 -72.92 -16.03 55.05
N GLU A 255 -73.61 -16.62 54.06
CA GLU A 255 -74.99 -16.24 53.71
C GLU A 255 -75.77 -17.38 53.03
N PHE A 256 -77.06 -17.51 53.37
CA PHE A 256 -78.01 -18.47 52.82
C PHE A 256 -78.59 -18.01 51.48
N PHE A 257 -79.09 -18.98 50.69
CA PHE A 257 -79.89 -18.83 49.48
C PHE A 257 -80.81 -17.59 49.47
N THR A 258 -80.64 -16.70 48.49
CA THR A 258 -81.75 -15.92 47.96
C THR A 258 -82.38 -16.72 46.82
N THR A 259 -83.67 -17.01 46.97
CA THR A 259 -84.53 -17.68 45.98
C THR A 259 -84.72 -16.83 44.73
#